data_AF-A0A1R4LRT4-F1
#
_entry.id   AF-A0A1R4LRT4-F1
#
_cell.length_a   1.000
_cell.length_b   1.000
_cell.length_c   1.000
_cell.angle_alpha   90.00
_cell.angle_beta   90.00
_cell.angle_gamma   90.00
#
_symmetry.space_group_name_H-M   'P 1'
#
loop_
_entity.id
_entity.type
_entity.pdbx_description
1 polymer ?
#
loop_
_entity_poly.entity_id
_entity_poly.type
_entity_poly.pdbx_seq_one_letter_code
_entity_poly.pdbx_strand_id
1 'polypeptide(L)'
;MKKQLQLMMAGTILCMSMNTFAGESQEGYEDFPSTVDYFSSPSIDSKSGQKTSSSWKQMNGKGTGWYGVNGGINAVYGAGDTDRSIERFHYEKPSWGWATYKTTTKQMDGNGSKDYFCPNNSIITELYYEDSGDDSIEAFRCLEVAQHTVEGVGWKHVKYTGETYCPKGSYLSGMSYKDYGDDYVEQIYCSKLVKKNDN
;
A
#
# COMPACT_ATOMS: atom_id res chain seq x y z
N MET A 1 59.24 42.43 41.90
CA MET A 1 58.07 43.21 41.46
C MET A 1 57.53 42.55 40.18
N LYS A 2 56.43 41.79 40.26
CA LYS A 2 55.08 42.18 39.79
C LYS A 2 55.05 42.68 38.33
N LYS A 3 54.52 41.87 37.40
CA LYS A 3 53.12 41.96 36.90
C LYS A 3 52.85 40.91 35.82
N GLN A 4 51.65 40.35 35.89
CA GLN A 4 51.02 39.54 34.86
C GLN A 4 50.67 40.38 33.63
N LEU A 5 50.52 39.74 32.46
CA LEU A 5 49.35 39.94 31.60
C LEU A 5 49.12 38.73 30.69
N GLN A 6 47.89 38.23 30.73
CA GLN A 6 47.31 37.23 29.82
C GLN A 6 47.24 37.79 28.40
N LEU A 7 47.33 36.93 27.38
CA LEU A 7 46.46 37.02 26.21
C LEU A 7 46.31 35.65 25.53
N MET A 8 45.08 35.41 25.08
CA MET A 8 44.50 34.17 24.57
C MET A 8 44.93 33.87 23.13
N MET A 9 44.93 32.60 22.71
CA MET A 9 43.85 32.03 21.89
C MET A 9 44.23 30.64 21.32
N ALA A 10 43.28 29.72 21.50
CA ALA A 10 42.83 28.68 20.58
C ALA A 10 43.86 27.70 19.99
N GLY A 11 43.85 26.49 20.54
CA GLY A 11 44.49 25.32 19.95
C GLY A 11 44.03 24.03 20.63
N THR A 12 42.72 23.87 20.86
CA THR A 12 42.15 22.60 21.33
C THR A 12 42.19 21.57 20.20
N ILE A 13 43.21 20.71 20.19
CA ILE A 13 43.07 19.35 19.65
C ILE A 13 42.76 18.47 20.84
N LEU A 14 41.47 18.25 21.05
CA LEU A 14 40.96 17.30 22.02
C LEU A 14 41.00 15.91 21.37
N CYS A 15 41.99 15.09 21.73
CA CYS A 15 41.88 13.65 21.59
C CYS A 15 40.88 13.16 22.65
N MET A 16 39.59 13.09 22.29
CA MET A 16 38.62 12.33 23.06
C MET A 16 38.51 10.92 22.45
N SER A 17 39.01 9.96 23.21
CA SER A 17 38.67 8.55 23.09
C SER A 17 37.15 8.39 23.19
N MET A 18 36.50 8.05 22.08
CA MET A 18 35.11 7.62 22.08
C MET A 18 35.06 6.11 22.29
N ASN A 19 34.84 5.70 23.55
CA ASN A 19 33.96 4.57 23.82
C ASN A 19 32.56 5.15 23.92
N THR A 20 31.68 4.90 22.96
CA THR A 20 30.24 5.05 23.17
C THR A 20 29.50 4.03 22.32
N PHE A 21 28.73 3.23 23.05
CA PHE A 21 27.57 2.43 22.68
C PHE A 21 26.98 2.68 21.30
N ALA A 22 26.62 1.56 20.65
CA ALA A 22 25.58 1.50 19.64
C ALA A 22 24.34 2.23 20.18
N GLY A 23 24.15 3.47 19.71
CA GLY A 23 22.94 4.23 19.89
C GLY A 23 22.00 3.86 18.76
N GLU A 24 20.89 3.24 19.14
CA GLU A 24 19.65 3.25 18.38
C GLU A 24 19.34 4.70 17.99
N SER A 25 19.40 5.03 16.70
CA SER A 25 18.74 6.23 16.20
C SER A 25 17.30 5.85 15.89
N GLN A 26 16.47 5.91 16.94
CA GLN A 26 15.07 6.32 16.81
C GLN A 26 15.07 7.73 16.22
N GLU A 27 14.74 7.85 14.94
CA GLU A 27 14.28 9.12 14.37
C GLU A 27 12.96 8.86 13.64
N GLY A 28 11.88 9.39 14.23
CA GLY A 28 10.70 9.83 13.50
C GLY A 28 9.76 8.77 12.92
N TYR A 29 9.26 7.84 13.74
CA TYR A 29 7.92 7.31 13.46
C TYR A 29 6.94 8.47 13.67
N GLU A 30 6.47 9.09 12.59
CA GLU A 30 5.14 9.66 12.65
C GLU A 30 4.21 8.48 12.91
N ASP A 31 3.58 8.47 14.09
CA ASP A 31 2.47 7.58 14.38
C ASP A 31 1.49 7.70 13.22
N PHE A 32 1.48 6.72 12.30
CA PHE A 32 0.30 6.46 11.50
C PHE A 32 -0.82 6.34 12.52
N PRO A 33 -1.83 7.23 12.50
CA PRO A 33 -2.85 7.21 13.53
C PRO A 33 -3.39 5.80 13.60
N SER A 34 -3.11 5.11 14.70
CA SER A 34 -3.68 3.81 15.04
C SER A 34 -5.13 4.03 15.47
N THR A 35 -5.87 4.83 14.72
CA THR A 35 -7.31 4.83 14.80
C THR A 35 -7.71 3.52 14.16
N VAL A 36 -8.07 2.56 15.01
CA VAL A 36 -9.10 1.59 14.68
C VAL A 36 -10.34 2.43 14.36
N ASP A 37 -10.36 3.02 13.17
CA ASP A 37 -11.56 3.64 12.67
C ASP A 37 -12.47 2.47 12.33
N TYR A 38 -13.47 2.31 13.19
CA TYR A 38 -14.78 1.88 12.75
C TYR A 38 -15.28 2.90 11.72
N PHE A 39 -14.63 2.96 10.55
CA PHE A 39 -15.23 3.57 9.40
C PHE A 39 -16.47 2.73 9.12
N SER A 40 -17.60 3.38 9.34
CA SER A 40 -18.85 3.01 8.72
C SER A 40 -18.52 2.61 7.29
N SER A 41 -18.94 1.41 6.91
CA SER A 41 -19.36 1.05 5.55
C SER A 41 -18.78 1.94 4.46
N PRO A 42 -17.95 1.46 3.51
CA PRO A 42 -17.53 2.29 2.37
C PRO A 42 -18.77 3.02 1.91
N SER A 43 -18.77 4.35 1.86
CA SER A 43 -19.98 5.11 1.60
C SER A 43 -20.50 4.65 0.24
N ILE A 44 -21.41 3.67 0.27
CA ILE A 44 -22.19 3.19 -0.86
C ILE A 44 -23.17 4.33 -1.06
N ASP A 45 -22.67 5.43 -1.61
CA ASP A 45 -23.51 6.54 -1.99
C ASP A 45 -24.38 6.00 -3.11
N SER A 46 -25.60 5.65 -2.73
CA SER A 46 -26.66 5.14 -3.58
C SER A 46 -27.20 6.31 -4.40
N LYS A 47 -26.34 6.92 -5.22
CA LYS A 47 -26.80 7.79 -6.30
C LYS A 47 -27.06 6.92 -7.51
N SER A 48 -28.33 6.53 -7.62
CA SER A 48 -28.95 6.09 -8.86
C SER A 48 -28.47 6.95 -10.02
N GLY A 49 -27.85 6.34 -11.02
CA GLY A 49 -27.66 6.95 -12.35
C GLY A 49 -26.23 7.20 -12.82
N GLN A 50 -25.18 6.73 -12.15
CA GLN A 50 -23.82 6.87 -12.69
C GLN A 50 -23.47 5.70 -13.61
N LYS A 51 -23.54 5.98 -14.91
CA LYS A 51 -23.03 5.17 -16.03
C LYS A 51 -21.67 4.57 -15.65
N THR A 52 -21.57 3.24 -15.70
CA THR A 52 -20.30 2.50 -15.53
C THR A 52 -19.36 2.85 -16.68
N SER A 53 -18.55 3.90 -16.54
CA SER A 53 -17.37 4.07 -17.37
C SER A 53 -16.19 3.45 -16.62
N SER A 54 -15.74 2.30 -17.12
CA SER A 54 -14.48 1.63 -16.80
C SER A 54 -13.29 2.54 -17.14
N SER A 55 -13.00 3.50 -16.29
CA SER A 55 -11.85 4.39 -16.42
C SER A 55 -10.84 4.08 -15.32
N TRP A 56 -9.58 3.95 -15.70
CA TRP A 56 -8.45 3.90 -14.79
C TRP A 56 -8.52 5.03 -13.75
N LYS A 57 -8.40 4.70 -12.47
CA LYS A 57 -8.28 5.67 -11.39
C LYS A 57 -6.81 6.03 -11.19
N GLN A 58 -6.50 7.31 -11.37
CA GLN A 58 -5.18 7.89 -11.11
C GLN A 58 -4.98 8.09 -9.60
N MET A 59 -3.80 7.69 -9.10
CA MET A 59 -3.31 7.93 -7.74
C MET A 59 -2.16 8.93 -7.74
N ASN A 60 -1.12 8.74 -8.58
CA ASN A 60 0.00 9.68 -8.69
C ASN A 60 -0.49 11.11 -9.05
N GLY A 61 -0.02 12.11 -8.32
CA GLY A 61 -0.34 13.52 -8.46
C GLY A 61 -1.74 13.88 -7.94
N LYS A 62 -2.34 13.03 -7.10
CA LYS A 62 -3.63 13.24 -6.44
C LYS A 62 -3.53 13.33 -4.92
N GLY A 63 -2.32 13.23 -4.37
CA GLY A 63 -2.01 13.33 -2.95
C GLY A 63 -1.93 11.97 -2.26
N THR A 64 -1.22 11.94 -1.13
CA THR A 64 -1.12 10.77 -0.28
C THR A 64 -2.48 10.41 0.34
N GLY A 65 -2.86 9.13 0.31
CA GLY A 65 -4.03 8.64 1.03
C GLY A 65 -4.68 7.38 0.48
N TRP A 66 -5.88 7.09 0.97
CA TRP A 66 -6.67 5.92 0.60
C TRP A 66 -7.51 6.14 -0.67
N TYR A 67 -7.31 5.26 -1.65
CA TYR A 67 -8.04 5.22 -2.92
C TYR A 67 -9.01 4.04 -2.96
N GLY A 68 -10.22 4.27 -2.46
CA GLY A 68 -11.27 3.26 -2.39
C GLY A 68 -12.16 3.17 -3.64
N VAL A 69 -12.74 1.98 -3.84
CA VAL A 69 -13.71 1.70 -4.91
C VAL A 69 -14.88 0.84 -4.46
N ASN A 70 -16.02 1.05 -5.13
CA ASN A 70 -17.19 0.17 -5.04
C ASN A 70 -17.07 -0.96 -6.08
N GLY A 71 -15.95 -1.68 -6.05
CA GLY A 71 -15.60 -2.76 -6.97
C GLY A 71 -14.43 -3.58 -6.44
N GLY A 72 -14.13 -4.69 -7.10
CA GLY A 72 -12.84 -5.36 -6.94
C GLY A 72 -11.83 -4.74 -7.89
N ILE A 73 -10.65 -4.41 -7.39
CA ILE A 73 -9.54 -3.97 -8.25
C ILE A 73 -9.09 -5.17 -9.08
N ASN A 74 -8.93 -5.02 -10.40
CA ASN A 74 -8.60 -6.12 -11.30
C ASN A 74 -7.45 -5.81 -12.26
N ALA A 75 -6.89 -4.60 -12.22
CA ALA A 75 -5.67 -4.27 -12.95
C ALA A 75 -4.92 -3.11 -12.30
N VAL A 76 -3.64 -3.03 -12.60
CA VAL A 76 -2.72 -1.96 -12.20
C VAL A 76 -1.91 -1.48 -13.40
N TYR A 77 -1.46 -0.23 -13.35
CA TYR A 77 -0.64 0.41 -14.38
C TYR A 77 0.67 0.90 -13.78
N GLY A 78 1.80 0.39 -14.26
CA GLY A 78 3.13 0.87 -13.88
C GLY A 78 3.54 2.13 -14.65
N ALA A 79 4.16 3.09 -13.94
CA ALA A 79 4.50 4.44 -14.42
C ALA A 79 5.56 4.49 -15.54
N GLY A 80 6.52 3.56 -15.53
CA GLY A 80 7.58 3.44 -16.51
C GLY A 80 8.91 4.09 -16.14
N ASP A 81 9.73 4.40 -17.15
CA ASP A 81 11.16 4.08 -17.25
C ASP A 81 12.14 4.43 -16.10
N THR A 82 11.78 5.23 -15.11
CA THR A 82 12.62 5.59 -13.96
C THR A 82 12.05 5.23 -12.59
N ASP A 83 10.82 4.75 -12.51
CA ASP A 83 10.09 4.52 -11.26
C ASP A 83 9.21 3.26 -11.38
N ARG A 84 9.26 2.40 -10.37
CA ARG A 84 8.53 1.12 -10.31
C ARG A 84 7.12 1.27 -9.73
N SER A 85 6.68 2.50 -9.49
CA SER A 85 5.37 2.84 -8.98
C SER A 85 4.21 2.32 -9.82
N ILE A 86 3.13 1.98 -9.10
CA ILE A 86 1.80 1.79 -9.68
C ILE A 86 1.04 3.09 -9.53
N GLU A 87 0.87 3.83 -10.62
CA GLU A 87 0.20 5.15 -10.55
C GLU A 87 -1.32 5.05 -10.68
N ARG A 88 -1.81 3.95 -11.26
CA ARG A 88 -3.23 3.81 -11.61
C ARG A 88 -3.71 2.39 -11.40
N PHE A 89 -5.00 2.29 -11.14
CA PHE A 89 -5.66 0.99 -11.05
C PHE A 89 -7.02 1.00 -11.75
N HIS A 90 -7.44 -0.19 -12.14
CA HIS A 90 -8.75 -0.43 -12.73
C HIS A 90 -9.57 -1.33 -11.81
N TYR A 91 -10.89 -1.13 -11.78
CA TYR A 91 -11.79 -1.90 -10.95
C TYR A 91 -13.09 -2.21 -11.69
N GLU A 92 -13.73 -3.30 -11.28
CA GLU A 92 -15.02 -3.70 -11.78
C GLU A 92 -15.96 -4.03 -10.64
N LYS A 93 -17.25 -3.73 -10.81
CA LYS A 93 -18.26 -4.16 -9.87
C LYS A 93 -18.51 -5.66 -10.04
N PRO A 94 -18.35 -6.48 -9.00
CA PRO A 94 -18.63 -7.91 -9.11
C PRO A 94 -20.11 -8.19 -9.37
N SER A 95 -20.40 -9.22 -10.15
CA SER A 95 -21.77 -9.63 -10.50
C SER A 95 -22.56 -10.19 -9.33
N TRP A 96 -21.86 -10.66 -8.29
CA TRP A 96 -22.45 -11.28 -7.09
C TRP A 96 -22.84 -10.26 -6.00
N GLY A 97 -22.69 -8.96 -6.26
CA GLY A 97 -23.07 -7.89 -5.32
C GLY A 97 -22.17 -7.83 -4.08
N TRP A 98 -22.53 -7.01 -3.09
CA TRP A 98 -21.80 -6.94 -1.82
C TRP A 98 -22.68 -7.50 -0.72
N ALA A 99 -22.23 -8.57 -0.06
CA ALA A 99 -22.85 -9.09 1.15
C ALA A 99 -22.33 -8.33 2.38
N THR A 100 -22.64 -8.79 3.61
CA THR A 100 -21.97 -8.33 4.83
C THR A 100 -20.46 -8.41 4.64
N TYR A 101 -19.78 -7.29 4.87
CA TYR A 101 -18.35 -7.18 4.68
C TYR A 101 -17.63 -6.95 6.01
N LYS A 102 -16.40 -7.43 6.04
CA LYS A 102 -15.42 -7.09 7.05
C LYS A 102 -14.17 -6.60 6.33
N THR A 103 -13.64 -5.48 6.79
CA THR A 103 -12.44 -4.88 6.22
C THR A 103 -11.23 -5.32 7.02
N THR A 104 -10.16 -5.72 6.33
CA THR A 104 -8.85 -5.98 6.94
C THR A 104 -7.79 -5.14 6.24
N THR A 105 -7.01 -4.38 6.99
CA THR A 105 -5.87 -3.60 6.47
C THR A 105 -4.61 -4.45 6.45
N LYS A 106 -3.79 -4.28 5.41
CA LYS A 106 -2.44 -4.81 5.28
C LYS A 106 -1.47 -3.66 5.06
N GLN A 107 -0.64 -3.38 6.06
CA GLN A 107 0.49 -2.46 5.95
C GLN A 107 1.66 -3.22 5.31
N MET A 108 2.31 -2.62 4.31
CA MET A 108 3.47 -3.18 3.60
C MET A 108 4.74 -2.41 3.88
N ASP A 109 4.67 -1.07 3.92
CA ASP A 109 5.79 -0.20 4.31
C ASP A 109 6.43 -0.63 5.63
N GLY A 110 7.76 -0.54 5.71
CA GLY A 110 8.56 -0.79 6.91
C GLY A 110 8.42 -2.22 7.47
N ASN A 111 7.75 -3.11 6.75
CA ASN A 111 7.48 -4.48 7.16
C ASN A 111 8.26 -5.51 6.33
N GLY A 112 9.16 -5.05 5.48
CA GLY A 112 10.09 -5.85 4.70
C GLY A 112 9.51 -6.39 3.40
N SER A 113 10.44 -6.84 2.54
CA SER A 113 10.15 -7.43 1.24
C SER A 113 9.53 -8.82 1.37
N LYS A 114 8.22 -8.94 1.15
CA LYS A 114 7.49 -10.21 1.22
C LYS A 114 6.14 -10.14 0.52
N ASP A 115 5.45 -11.27 0.53
CA ASP A 115 4.10 -11.38 0.01
C ASP A 115 3.07 -11.02 1.09
N TYR A 116 2.12 -10.17 0.73
CA TYR A 116 1.01 -9.72 1.55
C TYR A 116 -0.29 -10.19 0.92
N PHE A 117 -1.05 -10.99 1.65
CA PHE A 117 -2.30 -11.58 1.16
C PHE A 117 -3.50 -11.13 1.96
N CYS A 118 -4.61 -10.96 1.27
CA CYS A 118 -5.93 -10.87 1.89
C CYS A 118 -6.32 -12.22 2.54
N PRO A 119 -7.21 -12.19 3.56
CA PRO A 119 -7.82 -13.39 4.10
C PRO A 119 -8.56 -14.22 3.04
N ASN A 120 -8.69 -15.54 3.29
CA ASN A 120 -9.44 -16.44 2.42
C ASN A 120 -10.91 -16.06 2.33
N ASN A 121 -11.36 -15.65 1.13
CA ASN A 121 -12.68 -15.07 0.76
C ASN A 121 -12.70 -13.56 0.51
N SER A 122 -11.54 -12.92 0.47
CA SER A 122 -11.42 -11.47 0.36
C SER A 122 -10.74 -11.02 -0.93
N ILE A 123 -11.01 -9.79 -1.32
CA ILE A 123 -10.36 -9.10 -2.45
C ILE A 123 -9.97 -7.68 -2.03
N ILE A 124 -8.99 -7.10 -2.71
CA ILE A 124 -8.53 -5.73 -2.49
C ILE A 124 -9.55 -4.75 -3.10
N THR A 125 -9.94 -3.75 -2.29
CA THR A 125 -10.92 -2.71 -2.68
C THR A 125 -10.43 -1.29 -2.41
N GLU A 126 -9.35 -1.13 -1.64
CA GLU A 126 -8.71 0.17 -1.42
C GLU A 126 -7.19 -0.02 -1.39
N LEU A 127 -6.48 0.96 -1.95
CA LEU A 127 -5.03 1.07 -1.93
C LEU A 127 -4.68 2.36 -1.18
N TYR A 128 -3.71 2.30 -0.27
CA TYR A 128 -3.08 3.49 0.25
C TYR A 128 -1.88 3.80 -0.64
N TYR A 129 -1.84 5.02 -1.17
CA TYR A 129 -0.77 5.48 -2.04
C TYR A 129 -0.04 6.64 -1.37
N GLU A 130 1.29 6.57 -1.34
CA GLU A 130 2.16 7.64 -0.85
C GLU A 130 2.64 8.45 -2.06
N ASP A 131 2.16 9.69 -2.18
CA ASP A 131 2.45 10.60 -3.32
C ASP A 131 3.57 11.58 -2.97
N SER A 132 4.31 11.32 -1.88
CA SER A 132 5.35 12.19 -1.37
C SER A 132 6.69 11.46 -1.19
N GLY A 133 7.39 11.26 -2.30
CA GLY A 133 8.78 10.83 -2.31
C GLY A 133 9.01 9.57 -3.14
N ASP A 134 8.36 8.47 -2.75
CA ASP A 134 8.58 7.13 -3.32
C ASP A 134 7.46 6.68 -4.29
N ASP A 135 6.37 7.48 -4.38
CA ASP A 135 5.28 7.29 -5.33
C ASP A 135 4.70 5.85 -5.31
N SER A 136 4.51 5.27 -4.13
CA SER A 136 4.34 3.83 -3.93
C SER A 136 2.97 3.46 -3.34
N ILE A 137 2.59 2.18 -3.46
CA ILE A 137 1.46 1.64 -2.69
C ILE A 137 2.00 1.06 -1.41
N GLU A 138 1.66 1.65 -0.26
CA GLU A 138 2.21 1.27 1.04
C GLU A 138 1.30 0.37 1.88
N ALA A 139 0.02 0.36 1.55
CA ALA A 139 -0.95 -0.50 2.23
C ALA A 139 -2.15 -0.80 1.34
N PHE A 140 -2.92 -1.82 1.72
CA PHE A 140 -4.19 -2.11 1.07
C PHE A 140 -5.25 -2.61 2.05
N ARG A 141 -6.52 -2.45 1.67
CA ARG A 141 -7.67 -2.98 2.41
C ARG A 141 -8.38 -4.06 1.62
N CYS A 142 -8.56 -5.18 2.31
CA CYS A 142 -9.29 -6.34 1.86
C CYS A 142 -10.74 -6.25 2.32
N LEU A 143 -11.67 -6.53 1.41
CA LEU A 143 -13.08 -6.70 1.72
C LEU A 143 -13.42 -8.18 1.72
N GLU A 144 -13.79 -8.72 2.89
CA GLU A 144 -14.31 -10.08 3.03
C GLU A 144 -15.70 -10.17 2.40
N VAL A 145 -15.91 -11.21 1.59
CA VAL A 145 -17.19 -11.48 0.94
C VAL A 145 -17.84 -12.70 1.59
N ALA A 146 -18.92 -12.47 2.34
CA ALA A 146 -19.69 -13.56 2.92
C ALA A 146 -20.20 -14.54 1.85
N GLN A 147 -20.33 -15.81 2.23
CA GLN A 147 -20.80 -16.90 1.35
C GLN A 147 -19.95 -17.16 0.09
N HIS A 148 -18.75 -16.58 0.00
CA HIS A 148 -17.80 -16.88 -1.09
C HIS A 148 -16.50 -17.48 -0.55
N THR A 149 -15.78 -18.16 -1.42
CA THR A 149 -14.43 -18.69 -1.19
C THR A 149 -13.55 -18.41 -2.39
N VAL A 150 -12.24 -18.47 -2.18
CA VAL A 150 -11.24 -18.31 -3.26
C VAL A 150 -11.14 -19.62 -4.06
N GLU A 151 -11.37 -19.52 -5.36
CA GLU A 151 -11.10 -20.56 -6.35
C GLU A 151 -9.74 -20.26 -7.00
N GLY A 152 -8.67 -20.65 -6.31
CA GLY A 152 -7.30 -20.48 -6.78
C GLY A 152 -6.73 -19.06 -6.61
N VAL A 153 -5.41 -19.01 -6.55
CA VAL A 153 -4.62 -17.77 -6.53
C VAL A 153 -3.58 -17.89 -7.64
N GLY A 154 -3.61 -16.97 -8.59
CA GLY A 154 -2.55 -16.79 -9.58
C GLY A 154 -1.78 -15.50 -9.29
N TRP A 155 -0.63 -15.32 -9.92
CA TRP A 155 0.15 -14.08 -9.80
C TRP A 155 0.56 -13.55 -11.17
N LYS A 156 0.87 -12.25 -11.22
CA LYS A 156 1.42 -11.55 -12.39
C LYS A 156 2.50 -10.59 -11.93
N HIS A 157 3.64 -10.58 -12.63
CA HIS A 157 4.58 -9.47 -12.50
C HIS A 157 3.92 -8.17 -12.94
N VAL A 158 4.09 -7.14 -12.13
CA VAL A 158 3.72 -5.78 -12.51
C VAL A 158 4.66 -5.35 -13.61
N LYS A 159 4.09 -4.85 -14.71
CA LYS A 159 4.90 -4.29 -15.78
C LYS A 159 5.45 -2.97 -15.30
N TYR A 160 6.73 -2.75 -15.58
CA TYR A 160 7.36 -1.47 -15.30
C TYR A 160 6.63 -0.31 -15.98
N THR A 161 6.35 -0.47 -17.27
CA THR A 161 5.49 0.45 -18.04
C THR A 161 4.28 -0.31 -18.55
N GLY A 162 3.08 0.16 -18.20
CA GLY A 162 1.83 -0.32 -18.80
C GLY A 162 0.99 -1.24 -17.91
N GLU A 163 0.01 -1.89 -18.54
CA GLU A 163 -1.10 -2.52 -17.84
C GLU A 163 -0.82 -3.99 -17.47
N THR A 164 -1.03 -4.33 -16.20
CA THR A 164 -1.05 -5.70 -15.70
C THR A 164 -2.45 -6.04 -15.18
N TYR A 165 -3.11 -7.00 -15.85
CA TYR A 165 -4.46 -7.44 -15.52
C TYR A 165 -4.47 -8.76 -14.77
N CYS A 166 -5.41 -8.87 -13.83
CA CYS A 166 -5.88 -10.17 -13.38
C CYS A 166 -6.60 -10.94 -14.51
N PRO A 167 -6.62 -12.28 -14.46
CA PRO A 167 -7.48 -13.07 -15.33
C PRO A 167 -8.94 -12.63 -15.25
N LYS A 168 -9.69 -12.82 -16.32
CA LYS A 168 -11.09 -12.42 -16.40
C LYS A 168 -11.92 -13.02 -15.26
N GLY A 169 -12.63 -12.15 -14.52
CA GLY A 169 -13.46 -12.54 -13.37
C GLY A 169 -12.68 -12.74 -12.07
N SER A 170 -11.37 -12.45 -12.07
CA SER A 170 -10.53 -12.42 -10.87
C SER A 170 -10.22 -10.98 -10.47
N TYR A 171 -9.93 -10.81 -9.19
CA TYR A 171 -9.60 -9.52 -8.57
C TYR A 171 -8.30 -9.65 -7.79
N LEU A 172 -7.66 -8.52 -7.52
CA LEU A 172 -6.52 -8.45 -6.64
C LEU A 172 -6.86 -9.04 -5.27
N SER A 173 -6.00 -9.89 -4.76
CA SER A 173 -6.13 -10.56 -3.45
C SER A 173 -4.83 -10.54 -2.65
N GLY A 174 -3.80 -9.89 -3.17
CA GLY A 174 -2.53 -9.69 -2.49
C GLY A 174 -1.53 -8.98 -3.39
N MET A 175 -0.37 -8.65 -2.82
CA MET A 175 0.75 -8.01 -3.50
C MET A 175 2.08 -8.58 -2.96
N SER A 176 3.08 -8.70 -3.82
CA SER A 176 4.46 -8.93 -3.41
C SER A 176 5.17 -7.58 -3.38
N TYR A 177 5.71 -7.21 -2.22
CA TYR A 177 6.31 -5.91 -1.97
C TYR A 177 7.83 -6.01 -1.90
N LYS A 178 8.51 -4.98 -2.42
CA LYS A 178 9.94 -4.77 -2.26
C LYS A 178 10.14 -3.50 -1.45
N ASP A 179 10.90 -3.64 -0.39
CA ASP A 179 11.26 -2.64 0.62
C ASP A 179 12.79 -2.65 0.70
N TYR A 180 13.43 -1.96 -0.26
CA TYR A 180 14.89 -1.92 -0.44
C TYR A 180 15.32 -0.61 -1.11
N GLY A 181 14.94 0.52 -0.51
CA GLY A 181 15.43 1.86 -0.85
C GLY A 181 14.71 2.57 -2.00
N ASP A 182 13.94 1.82 -2.79
CA ASP A 182 12.88 2.25 -3.71
C ASP A 182 11.80 1.19 -3.52
N ASP A 183 10.67 1.57 -2.96
CA ASP A 183 9.67 0.64 -2.45
C ASP A 183 8.52 0.50 -3.44
N TYR A 184 8.25 -0.75 -3.84
CA TYR A 184 7.31 -1.01 -4.93
C TYR A 184 6.68 -2.38 -4.88
N VAL A 185 5.55 -2.48 -5.57
CA VAL A 185 4.85 -3.74 -5.79
C VAL A 185 5.46 -4.46 -7.00
N GLU A 186 6.15 -5.57 -6.77
CA GLU A 186 6.75 -6.39 -7.83
C GLU A 186 5.70 -7.27 -8.53
N GLN A 187 4.74 -7.78 -7.77
CA GLN A 187 3.75 -8.75 -8.24
C GLN A 187 2.37 -8.46 -7.65
N ILE A 188 1.34 -8.71 -8.45
CA ILE A 188 -0.05 -8.76 -7.97
C ILE A 188 -0.51 -10.21 -7.90
N TYR A 189 -1.25 -10.54 -6.85
CA TYR A 189 -1.96 -11.81 -6.72
C TYR A 189 -3.43 -11.61 -7.07
N CYS A 190 -3.97 -12.57 -7.81
CA CYS A 190 -5.30 -12.53 -8.36
C CYS A 190 -6.07 -13.77 -7.93
N SER A 191 -7.27 -13.55 -7.38
CA SER A 191 -8.18 -14.61 -6.96
C SER A 191 -9.53 -14.46 -7.59
N LYS A 192 -10.13 -15.60 -7.92
CA LYS A 192 -11.55 -15.67 -8.29
C LYS A 192 -12.35 -16.03 -7.06
N LEU A 193 -13.42 -15.28 -6.79
CA LEU A 193 -14.36 -15.62 -5.75
C LEU A 193 -15.52 -16.43 -6.35
N VAL A 194 -15.81 -17.57 -5.73
CA VAL A 194 -16.97 -18.42 -6.07
C VAL A 194 -17.85 -18.60 -4.85
N LYS A 195 -19.14 -18.79 -5.05
CA LYS A 195 -20.06 -19.09 -3.95
C LYS A 195 -19.59 -20.37 -3.24
N LYS A 196 -19.63 -20.35 -1.91
CA LYS A 196 -19.48 -21.57 -1.11
C LYS A 196 -20.61 -22.50 -1.51
N ASN A 197 -20.29 -23.74 -1.87
CA ASN A 197 -21.31 -24.76 -2.01
C ASN A 197 -21.78 -25.08 -0.59
N ASP A 198 -23.08 -24.93 -0.34
CA ASP A 198 -23.71 -25.43 0.86
C ASP A 198 -23.68 -26.97 0.77
N ASN A 199 -22.78 -27.60 1.54
CA ASN A 199 -22.80 -29.04 1.76
C ASN A 199 -23.85 -29.38 2.83
#